data_AF-A0AAE0DIF5-F1
#
_entry.id   AF-A0AAE0DIF5-F1
#
_cell.length_a   1.000
_cell.length_b   1.000
_cell.length_c   1.000
_cell.angle_alpha   90.00
_cell.angle_beta   90.00
_cell.angle_gamma   90.00
#
_symmetry.space_group_name_H-M   'P 1'
#
loop_
_entity.id
_entity.type
_entity.pdbx_description
1 polymer ?
#
loop_
_entity_poly.entity_id
_entity_poly.type
_entity_poly.pdbx_seq_one_letter_code
_entity_poly.pdbx_strand_id
1 'polypeptide(L)'
;MGGNAFTSGPTPLTTPRMPPRLYYSLRDHYLSLLFPLYEEVATPVEAPSKTSYGDIDVLVSQPKSPSTETLAKALSAVRTCTTSGSSTSSFALPYPGRADAYVQLDIHLCPPGTFRWQLFHQSHGDLWNLLGTTIRPFGITANNAGLHLRIPEIEELNRKRGMLFLTREPDEVLDFLGLDADVYGRPFESGEAMYEFVVGCRFFRGDRYVRDELKSNDRKRMAQRDLYRRFVDELLTANVAIVKTRGERVPGFMREDVQEAALERWEKRGEFEGRVEEWRRERRELLDKQNGRQKRKNDALEVEEYVGAWVRWLGGDGAVE
;
A
#
# COMPACT_ATOMS: atom_id res chain seq x y z
N MET A 1 -9.74 11.57 -1.17
CA MET A 1 -11.15 11.82 -1.48
C MET A 1 -11.81 10.49 -1.83
N GLY A 2 -12.52 9.87 -0.88
CA GLY A 2 -13.41 8.72 -1.10
C GLY A 2 -14.85 9.18 -1.41
N GLY A 3 -15.79 8.24 -1.52
CA GLY A 3 -17.23 8.54 -1.73
C GLY A 3 -17.69 8.63 -3.20
N ASN A 4 -16.96 8.01 -4.13
CA ASN A 4 -17.22 8.09 -5.56
C ASN A 4 -17.71 6.77 -6.19
N ALA A 5 -18.01 5.75 -5.38
CA ALA A 5 -18.38 4.43 -5.91
C ALA A 5 -19.66 4.47 -6.78
N PHE A 6 -20.48 5.51 -6.59
CA PHE A 6 -21.81 5.63 -7.18
C PHE A 6 -21.99 6.85 -8.10
N THR A 7 -20.96 7.69 -8.26
CA THR A 7 -21.06 8.99 -8.96
C THR A 7 -20.84 8.91 -10.46
N SER A 8 -20.52 7.72 -10.98
CA SER A 8 -20.25 7.46 -12.40
C SER A 8 -21.03 6.22 -12.89
N GLY A 9 -21.13 6.07 -14.22
CA GLY A 9 -21.90 5.01 -14.86
C GLY A 9 -23.22 5.49 -15.46
N PRO A 10 -24.05 4.56 -15.99
CA PRO A 10 -25.26 4.91 -16.74
C PRO A 10 -26.37 5.54 -15.89
N THR A 11 -26.39 5.26 -14.58
CA THR A 11 -27.36 5.81 -13.62
C THR A 11 -26.62 6.32 -12.38
N PRO A 12 -25.93 7.48 -12.44
CA PRO A 12 -25.19 7.99 -11.31
C PRO A 12 -26.14 8.37 -10.16
N LEU A 13 -25.70 8.15 -8.92
CA LEU A 13 -26.44 8.59 -7.72
C LEU A 13 -25.77 9.83 -7.13
N THR A 14 -26.60 10.68 -6.53
CA THR A 14 -26.13 11.84 -5.77
C THR A 14 -25.68 11.39 -4.38
N THR A 15 -24.37 11.42 -4.11
CA THR A 15 -23.78 11.11 -2.79
C THR A 15 -23.18 12.38 -2.15
N PRO A 16 -24.01 13.29 -1.61
CA PRO A 16 -23.52 14.53 -1.03
C PRO A 16 -22.69 14.28 0.23
N ARG A 17 -21.71 15.15 0.48
CA ARG A 17 -20.91 15.11 1.71
C ARG A 17 -21.79 15.27 2.96
N MET A 18 -21.47 14.53 4.02
CA MET A 18 -22.12 14.57 5.32
C MET A 18 -21.40 15.54 6.27
N PRO A 19 -22.13 16.37 7.03
CA PRO A 19 -21.54 17.11 8.16
C PRO A 19 -21.20 16.16 9.33
N PRO A 20 -20.28 16.52 10.24
CA PRO A 20 -19.78 15.63 11.29
C PRO A 20 -20.87 14.99 12.16
N ARG A 21 -21.87 15.77 12.59
CA ARG A 21 -22.98 15.26 13.41
C ARG A 21 -23.76 14.13 12.71
N LEU A 22 -24.06 14.32 11.43
CA LEU A 22 -24.78 13.31 10.64
C LEU A 22 -23.88 12.09 10.40
N TYR A 23 -22.61 12.31 10.04
CA TYR A 23 -21.64 11.25 9.83
C TYR A 23 -21.52 10.32 11.05
N TYR A 24 -21.29 10.88 12.25
CA TYR A 24 -21.12 10.07 13.46
C TYR A 24 -22.41 9.35 13.85
N SER A 25 -23.57 10.01 13.72
CA SER A 25 -24.87 9.37 13.99
C SER A 25 -25.12 8.17 13.06
N LEU A 26 -24.81 8.30 11.77
CA LEU A 26 -25.00 7.23 10.79
C LEU A 26 -23.97 6.11 10.97
N ARG A 27 -22.70 6.47 11.20
CA ARG A 27 -21.63 5.52 11.50
C ARG A 27 -22.02 4.63 12.68
N ASP A 28 -22.43 5.22 13.81
CA ASP A 28 -22.77 4.47 15.02
C ASP A 28 -23.99 3.58 14.79
N HIS A 29 -24.98 4.07 14.03
CA HIS A 29 -26.11 3.27 13.60
C HIS A 29 -25.69 2.06 12.76
N TYR A 30 -24.86 2.24 11.74
CA TYR A 30 -24.43 1.14 10.88
C TYR A 30 -23.53 0.15 11.61
N LEU A 31 -22.64 0.60 12.50
CA LEU A 31 -21.88 -0.30 13.38
C LEU A 31 -22.84 -1.19 14.21
N SER A 32 -23.90 -0.61 14.78
CA SER A 32 -24.91 -1.38 15.54
C SER A 32 -25.62 -2.46 14.73
N LEU A 33 -25.85 -2.22 13.42
CA LEU A 33 -26.44 -3.20 12.51
C LEU A 33 -25.45 -4.29 12.09
N LEU A 34 -24.15 -4.00 12.09
CA LEU A 34 -23.09 -4.92 11.65
C LEU A 34 -22.57 -5.81 12.78
N PHE A 35 -22.56 -5.36 14.04
CA PHE A 35 -22.09 -6.15 15.19
C PHE A 35 -22.72 -7.55 15.31
N PRO A 36 -24.03 -7.76 15.06
CA PRO A 36 -24.62 -9.09 15.09
C PRO A 36 -24.14 -10.02 13.96
N LEU A 37 -23.59 -9.47 12.87
CA LEU A 37 -23.29 -10.18 11.63
C LEU A 37 -21.82 -10.60 11.51
N TYR A 38 -20.93 -10.01 12.31
CA TYR A 38 -19.49 -10.22 12.28
C TYR A 38 -18.93 -10.37 13.70
N GLU A 39 -17.78 -11.02 13.87
CA GLU A 39 -17.09 -11.02 15.18
C GLU A 39 -16.37 -9.70 15.44
N GLU A 40 -15.79 -9.10 14.40
CA GLU A 40 -15.02 -7.87 14.49
C GLU A 40 -15.63 -6.81 13.59
N VAL A 41 -15.93 -5.63 14.15
CA VAL A 41 -16.51 -4.49 13.44
C VAL A 41 -15.93 -3.21 14.03
N ALA A 42 -15.34 -2.35 13.20
CA ALA A 42 -14.81 -1.06 13.63
C ALA A 42 -14.69 -0.08 12.46
N THR A 43 -14.57 1.20 12.78
CA THR A 43 -14.17 2.23 11.81
C THR A 43 -12.74 2.68 12.10
N PRO A 44 -11.91 2.99 11.09
CA PRO A 44 -10.60 3.60 11.33
C PRO A 44 -10.75 4.97 12.01
N VAL A 45 -9.71 5.38 12.74
CA VAL A 45 -9.67 6.74 13.28
C VAL A 45 -9.61 7.73 12.12
N GLU A 46 -10.46 8.74 12.16
CA GLU A 46 -10.55 9.73 11.09
C GLU A 46 -9.34 10.65 11.03
N ALA A 47 -9.07 11.20 9.85
CA ALA A 47 -8.08 12.24 9.71
C ALA A 47 -8.51 13.52 10.45
N PRO A 48 -7.56 14.27 11.05
CA PRO A 48 -7.88 15.46 11.83
C PRO A 48 -8.57 16.54 10.98
N SER A 49 -9.32 17.41 11.66
CA SER A 49 -9.92 18.63 11.10
C SER A 49 -10.89 18.43 9.90
N LYS A 50 -11.40 17.21 9.68
CA LYS A 50 -12.43 16.95 8.66
C LYS A 50 -13.74 17.68 9.00
N THR A 51 -14.13 18.61 8.15
CA THR A 51 -15.41 19.35 8.27
C THR A 51 -16.56 18.69 7.51
N SER A 52 -16.28 17.69 6.68
CA SER A 52 -17.30 16.88 5.99
C SER A 52 -16.75 15.50 5.59
N TYR A 53 -17.64 14.54 5.33
CA TYR A 53 -17.35 13.13 5.02
C TYR A 53 -18.08 12.69 3.75
N GLY A 54 -17.52 11.81 2.93
CA GLY A 54 -18.12 11.42 1.63
C GLY A 54 -18.71 10.02 1.67
N ASP A 55 -18.10 9.21 2.50
CA ASP A 55 -18.32 7.81 2.76
C ASP A 55 -18.18 7.55 4.26
N ILE A 56 -18.66 6.40 4.68
CA ILE A 56 -18.37 5.79 5.98
C ILE A 56 -17.61 4.51 5.69
N ASP A 57 -16.36 4.44 6.16
CA ASP A 57 -15.54 3.23 6.05
C ASP A 57 -15.70 2.36 7.30
N VAL A 58 -16.09 1.10 7.10
CA VAL A 58 -16.19 0.10 8.16
C VAL A 58 -15.36 -1.12 7.78
N LEU A 59 -14.48 -1.54 8.69
CA LEU A 59 -13.78 -2.80 8.58
C LEU A 59 -14.58 -3.85 9.33
N VAL A 60 -14.64 -5.04 8.75
CA VAL A 60 -15.26 -6.22 9.37
C VAL A 60 -14.38 -7.45 9.21
N SER A 61 -14.49 -8.43 10.10
CA SER A 61 -13.88 -9.75 9.91
C SER A 61 -14.75 -10.86 10.51
N GLN A 62 -14.46 -12.10 10.09
CA GLN A 62 -15.09 -13.32 10.61
C GLN A 62 -16.64 -13.28 10.53
N PRO A 63 -17.21 -13.38 9.31
CA PRO A 63 -18.66 -13.31 9.10
C PRO A 63 -19.42 -14.46 9.78
N LYS A 64 -20.48 -14.14 10.53
CA LYS A 64 -21.36 -15.08 11.27
C LYS A 64 -22.49 -15.67 10.42
N SER A 65 -22.27 -15.83 9.11
CA SER A 65 -23.27 -16.19 8.06
C SER A 65 -24.07 -15.06 7.32
N PRO A 66 -23.65 -13.78 7.26
CA PRO A 66 -24.34 -12.83 6.37
C PRO A 66 -24.09 -13.14 4.88
N SER A 67 -25.15 -13.28 4.08
CA SER A 67 -25.05 -13.11 2.62
C SER A 67 -25.04 -11.62 2.26
N THR A 68 -24.50 -11.26 1.10
CA THR A 68 -24.51 -9.87 0.61
C THR A 68 -25.94 -9.32 0.49
N GLU A 69 -26.89 -10.16 0.08
CA GLU A 69 -28.32 -9.80 -0.02
C GLU A 69 -28.93 -9.56 1.36
N THR A 70 -28.58 -10.40 2.34
CA THR A 70 -29.00 -10.24 3.74
C THR A 70 -28.49 -8.92 4.30
N LEU A 71 -27.25 -8.58 3.99
CA LEU A 71 -26.60 -7.35 4.40
C LEU A 71 -27.23 -6.11 3.74
N ALA A 72 -27.45 -6.15 2.42
CA ALA A 72 -28.12 -5.08 1.69
C ALA A 72 -29.53 -4.81 2.24
N LYS A 73 -30.28 -5.87 2.54
CA LYS A 73 -31.61 -5.75 3.16
C LYS A 73 -31.54 -5.17 4.57
N ALA A 74 -30.62 -5.64 5.41
CA ALA A 74 -30.44 -5.14 6.78
C ALA A 74 -30.08 -3.65 6.81
N LEU A 75 -29.27 -3.20 5.84
CA LEU A 75 -28.85 -1.80 5.71
C LEU A 75 -29.87 -0.92 4.98
N SER A 76 -30.96 -1.49 4.45
CA SER A 76 -31.89 -0.80 3.53
C SER A 76 -31.18 -0.17 2.33
N ALA A 77 -30.19 -0.88 1.79
CA ALA A 77 -29.40 -0.40 0.66
C ALA A 77 -30.24 -0.36 -0.62
N VAL A 78 -30.20 0.78 -1.31
CA VAL A 78 -30.89 0.99 -2.60
C VAL A 78 -30.02 0.48 -3.75
N ARG A 79 -28.69 0.49 -3.56
CA ARG A 79 -27.75 -0.08 -4.52
C ARG A 79 -26.51 -0.62 -3.82
N THR A 80 -25.96 -1.69 -4.39
CA THR A 80 -24.67 -2.26 -3.97
C THR A 80 -23.72 -2.24 -5.15
N CYS A 81 -22.45 -1.94 -4.90
CA CYS A 81 -21.38 -2.06 -5.88
C CYS A 81 -20.29 -2.97 -5.29
N THR A 82 -19.96 -4.05 -6.00
CA THR A 82 -18.84 -4.93 -5.67
C THR A 82 -17.94 -5.04 -6.90
N THR A 83 -16.64 -4.97 -6.68
CA THR A 83 -15.65 -5.19 -7.75
C THR A 83 -15.08 -6.58 -7.57
N SER A 84 -15.03 -7.38 -8.64
CA SER A 84 -14.45 -8.72 -8.59
C SER A 84 -13.02 -8.68 -8.05
N GLY A 85 -12.74 -9.48 -7.01
CA GLY A 85 -11.45 -9.52 -6.33
C GLY A 85 -11.20 -8.39 -5.31
N SER A 86 -12.14 -7.48 -5.11
CA SER A 86 -12.09 -6.48 -4.03
C SER A 86 -12.56 -7.08 -2.71
N SER A 87 -11.87 -6.77 -1.62
CA SER A 87 -12.33 -7.03 -0.25
C SER A 87 -13.35 -5.99 0.24
N THR A 88 -13.58 -4.92 -0.54
CA THR A 88 -14.53 -3.85 -0.20
C THR A 88 -15.79 -3.94 -1.05
N SER A 89 -16.93 -3.85 -0.38
CA SER A 89 -18.27 -3.71 -0.96
C SER A 89 -18.85 -2.36 -0.58
N SER A 90 -19.35 -1.61 -1.55
CA SER A 90 -19.96 -0.29 -1.35
C SER A 90 -21.47 -0.38 -1.38
N PHE A 91 -22.15 0.35 -0.49
CA PHE A 91 -23.60 0.39 -0.37
C PHE A 91 -24.10 1.83 -0.43
N ALA A 92 -25.13 2.08 -1.24
CA ALA A 92 -25.83 3.36 -1.32
C ALA A 92 -27.09 3.28 -0.45
N LEU A 93 -27.09 4.05 0.63
CA LEU A 93 -28.15 4.06 1.65
C LEU A 93 -28.92 5.39 1.57
N PRO A 94 -30.23 5.45 1.89
CA PRO A 94 -30.98 6.70 1.84
C PRO A 94 -30.34 7.81 2.70
N TYR A 95 -30.24 9.02 2.16
CA TYR A 95 -29.73 10.17 2.92
C TYR A 95 -30.85 10.76 3.79
N PRO A 96 -30.67 10.90 5.11
CA PRO A 96 -31.71 11.44 5.98
C PRO A 96 -32.16 12.85 5.58
N GLY A 97 -33.46 13.02 5.35
CA GLY A 97 -34.06 14.31 4.97
C GLY A 97 -33.86 14.72 3.51
N ARG A 98 -33.33 13.85 2.64
CA ARG A 98 -33.16 14.12 1.20
C ARG A 98 -33.59 12.91 0.36
N ALA A 99 -34.73 13.00 -0.32
CA ALA A 99 -35.32 11.89 -1.06
C ALA A 99 -34.42 11.35 -2.21
N ASP A 100 -33.69 12.23 -2.89
CA ASP A 100 -32.86 11.88 -4.07
C ASP A 100 -31.35 11.93 -3.77
N ALA A 101 -30.96 11.64 -2.53
CA ALA A 101 -29.57 11.60 -2.13
C ALA A 101 -29.27 10.34 -1.31
N TYR A 102 -28.01 9.94 -1.36
CA TYR A 102 -27.55 8.70 -0.76
C TYR A 102 -26.27 8.90 0.05
N VAL A 103 -26.11 8.07 1.07
CA VAL A 103 -24.89 7.90 1.85
C VAL A 103 -24.14 6.70 1.28
N GLN A 104 -22.84 6.85 1.04
CA GLN A 104 -21.98 5.71 0.70
C GLN A 104 -21.45 5.08 1.99
N LEU A 105 -21.71 3.80 2.19
CA LEU A 105 -21.10 2.96 3.22
C LEU A 105 -20.19 1.95 2.54
N ASP A 106 -18.90 2.00 2.84
CA ASP A 106 -17.89 1.07 2.32
C ASP A 106 -17.54 0.05 3.41
N ILE A 107 -17.85 -1.22 3.15
CA ILE A 107 -17.56 -2.33 4.08
C ILE A 107 -16.37 -3.10 3.55
N HIS A 108 -15.27 -3.07 4.28
CA HIS A 108 -14.03 -3.79 3.98
C HIS A 108 -13.92 -5.08 4.80
N LEU A 109 -13.96 -6.23 4.12
CA LEU A 109 -13.79 -7.54 4.73
C LEU A 109 -12.29 -7.88 4.90
N CYS A 110 -11.82 -7.76 6.14
CA CYS A 110 -10.47 -8.17 6.53
C CYS A 110 -10.34 -9.69 6.56
N PRO A 111 -9.30 -10.28 5.94
CA PRO A 111 -8.94 -11.67 6.17
C PRO A 111 -8.74 -11.97 7.66
N PRO A 112 -9.03 -13.21 8.12
CA PRO A 112 -8.84 -13.60 9.51
C PRO A 112 -7.43 -13.28 10.03
N GLY A 113 -7.34 -12.74 11.24
CA GLY A 113 -6.06 -12.37 11.88
C GLY A 113 -5.40 -11.10 11.33
N THR A 114 -6.04 -10.35 10.41
CA THR A 114 -5.51 -9.08 9.89
C THR A 114 -6.27 -7.85 10.36
N PHE A 115 -7.41 -8.03 11.04
CA PHE A 115 -8.33 -6.95 11.39
C PHE A 115 -7.66 -5.81 12.17
N ARG A 116 -7.00 -6.11 13.29
CA ARG A 116 -6.28 -5.12 14.13
C ARG A 116 -5.23 -4.35 13.33
N TRP A 117 -4.45 -5.06 12.52
CA TRP A 117 -3.41 -4.45 11.67
C TRP A 117 -4.01 -3.52 10.59
N GLN A 118 -5.07 -3.94 9.92
CA GLN A 118 -5.69 -3.13 8.88
C GLN A 118 -6.40 -1.91 9.45
N LEU A 119 -7.03 -2.04 10.62
CA LEU A 119 -7.62 -0.91 11.34
C LEU A 119 -6.55 0.13 11.70
N PHE A 120 -5.41 -0.33 12.22
CA PHE A 120 -4.23 0.49 12.46
C PHE A 120 -3.74 1.14 11.16
N HIS A 121 -3.43 0.37 10.11
CA HIS A 121 -2.86 0.86 8.87
C HIS A 121 -3.79 1.84 8.09
N GLN A 122 -5.10 1.76 8.27
CA GLN A 122 -6.08 2.63 7.60
C GLN A 122 -6.48 3.85 8.45
N SER A 123 -6.07 3.91 9.72
CA SER A 123 -6.37 5.04 10.61
C SER A 123 -5.56 6.29 10.27
N HIS A 124 -6.09 7.45 10.69
CA HIS A 124 -5.51 8.79 10.53
C HIS A 124 -5.33 9.24 9.08
N GLY A 125 -6.11 8.67 8.16
CA GLY A 125 -6.16 9.06 6.74
C GLY A 125 -4.81 8.97 6.02
N ASP A 126 -4.15 10.10 5.80
CA ASP A 126 -2.91 10.17 5.01
C ASP A 126 -1.64 9.86 5.81
N LEU A 127 -1.72 9.66 7.13
CA LEU A 127 -0.57 9.41 8.01
C LEU A 127 0.31 8.25 7.48
N TRP A 128 -0.28 7.10 7.17
CA TRP A 128 0.48 5.94 6.65
C TRP A 128 1.09 6.16 5.27
N ASN A 129 0.57 7.11 4.50
CA ASN A 129 1.16 7.50 3.23
C ASN A 129 2.40 8.36 3.46
N LEU A 130 2.38 9.23 4.47
CA LEU A 130 3.54 9.99 4.90
C LEU A 130 4.60 9.08 5.52
N LEU A 131 4.25 8.23 6.49
CA LEU A 131 5.18 7.25 7.07
C LEU A 131 5.75 6.32 5.99
N GLY A 132 4.93 5.87 5.04
CA GLY A 132 5.39 5.07 3.91
C GLY A 132 6.47 5.76 3.07
N THR A 133 6.38 7.08 2.86
CA THR A 133 7.44 7.85 2.19
C THR A 133 8.72 7.91 3.03
N THR A 134 8.58 8.07 4.35
CA THR A 134 9.70 8.11 5.31
C THR A 134 10.47 6.79 5.35
N ILE A 135 9.80 5.64 5.47
CA ILE A 135 10.46 4.35 5.77
C ILE A 135 10.92 3.57 4.52
N ARG A 136 10.34 3.88 3.35
CA ARG A 136 10.62 3.18 2.08
C ARG A 136 12.09 3.21 1.63
N PRO A 137 12.86 4.31 1.77
CA PRO A 137 14.28 4.31 1.42
C PRO A 137 15.11 3.26 2.17
N PHE A 138 14.66 2.87 3.37
CA PHE A 138 15.30 1.87 4.22
C PHE A 138 14.82 0.44 3.94
N GLY A 139 14.06 0.23 2.85
CA GLY A 139 13.53 -1.08 2.50
C GLY A 139 12.34 -1.52 3.35
N ILE A 140 11.80 -0.68 4.22
CA ILE A 140 10.61 -1.01 5.01
C ILE A 140 9.34 -0.63 4.24
N THR A 141 8.32 -1.49 4.30
CA THR A 141 7.02 -1.22 3.65
C THR A 141 5.87 -1.77 4.49
N ALA A 142 4.78 -1.00 4.59
CA ALA A 142 3.53 -1.44 5.18
C ALA A 142 2.49 -1.67 4.08
N ASN A 143 1.70 -2.72 4.20
CA ASN A 143 0.53 -3.01 3.35
C ASN A 143 -0.54 -3.72 4.19
N ASN A 144 -1.69 -4.07 3.61
CA ASN A 144 -2.79 -4.71 4.35
C ASN A 144 -2.42 -6.05 5.01
N ALA A 145 -1.33 -6.69 4.58
CA ALA A 145 -0.84 -7.94 5.17
C ALA A 145 0.16 -7.74 6.30
N GLY A 146 0.69 -6.54 6.56
CA GLY A 146 1.66 -6.30 7.65
C GLY A 146 2.78 -5.33 7.30
N LEU A 147 3.74 -5.23 8.21
CA LEU A 147 5.05 -4.61 7.97
C LEU A 147 5.99 -5.64 7.33
N HIS A 148 6.76 -5.20 6.34
CA HIS A 148 7.67 -6.04 5.59
C HIS A 148 9.02 -5.35 5.37
N LEU A 149 10.06 -6.15 5.28
CA LEU A 149 11.39 -5.77 4.81
C LEU A 149 11.53 -6.15 3.32
N ARG A 150 12.15 -5.28 2.54
CA ARG A 150 12.44 -5.47 1.13
C ARG A 150 13.87 -5.97 0.95
N ILE A 151 14.00 -7.16 0.36
CA ILE A 151 15.28 -7.76 -0.01
C ILE A 151 15.80 -7.09 -1.30
N PRO A 152 16.88 -6.29 -1.26
CA PRO A 152 17.36 -5.49 -2.41
C PRO A 152 17.58 -6.33 -3.67
N GLU A 153 18.27 -7.48 -3.54
CA GLU A 153 18.64 -8.36 -4.67
C GLU A 153 17.44 -8.97 -5.40
N ILE A 154 16.29 -9.04 -4.73
CA ILE A 154 15.07 -9.65 -5.27
C ILE A 154 14.11 -8.56 -5.75
N GLU A 155 13.97 -7.45 -5.02
CA GLU A 155 12.92 -6.48 -5.28
C GLU A 155 13.03 -5.75 -6.63
N GLU A 156 14.25 -5.64 -7.17
CA GLU A 156 14.50 -5.03 -8.48
C GLU A 156 13.80 -5.78 -9.61
N LEU A 157 13.74 -7.11 -9.51
CA LEU A 157 13.19 -7.99 -10.53
C LEU A 157 11.81 -8.56 -10.13
N ASN A 158 11.58 -8.77 -8.83
CA ASN A 158 10.33 -9.29 -8.31
C ASN A 158 9.99 -8.68 -6.95
N ARG A 159 9.28 -7.54 -6.99
CA ARG A 159 8.83 -6.81 -5.80
C ARG A 159 8.07 -7.68 -4.80
N LYS A 160 7.19 -8.58 -5.26
CA LYS A 160 6.36 -9.39 -4.35
C LYS A 160 7.22 -10.40 -3.60
N ARG A 161 8.09 -11.13 -4.31
CA ARG A 161 8.98 -12.13 -3.72
C ARG A 161 10.02 -11.49 -2.78
N GLY A 162 10.45 -10.28 -3.10
CA GLY A 162 11.37 -9.51 -2.25
C GLY A 162 10.76 -8.97 -0.96
N MET A 163 9.47 -9.22 -0.65
CA MET A 163 8.88 -8.85 0.64
C MET A 163 9.03 -9.97 1.66
N LEU A 164 9.86 -9.74 2.66
CA LEU A 164 9.97 -10.54 3.86
C LEU A 164 9.00 -10.00 4.91
N PHE A 165 8.06 -10.82 5.37
CA PHE A 165 7.10 -10.42 6.40
C PHE A 165 7.80 -10.25 7.75
N LEU A 166 7.53 -9.14 8.45
CA LEU A 166 8.10 -8.85 9.76
C LEU A 166 7.06 -9.10 10.86
N THR A 167 6.00 -8.29 10.88
CA THR A 167 4.98 -8.33 11.94
C THR A 167 3.65 -7.73 11.47
N ARG A 168 2.58 -8.04 12.23
CA ARG A 168 1.26 -7.39 12.18
C ARG A 168 0.92 -6.67 13.47
N GLU A 169 1.80 -6.68 14.47
CA GLU A 169 1.52 -6.08 15.77
C GLU A 169 1.78 -4.56 15.74
N PRO A 170 0.73 -3.72 15.90
CA PRO A 170 0.87 -2.27 15.83
C PRO A 170 1.93 -1.69 16.78
N ASP A 171 1.97 -2.20 18.02
CA ASP A 171 2.85 -1.69 19.08
C ASP A 171 4.32 -1.97 18.75
N GLU A 172 4.62 -3.16 18.22
CA GLU A 172 5.97 -3.50 17.75
C GLU A 172 6.43 -2.59 16.62
N VAL A 173 5.51 -2.23 15.70
CA VAL A 173 5.79 -1.36 14.57
C VAL A 173 6.04 0.06 15.05
N LEU A 174 5.20 0.61 15.92
CA LEU A 174 5.38 1.96 16.46
C LEU A 174 6.69 2.09 17.23
N ASP A 175 7.01 1.13 18.10
CA ASP A 175 8.30 1.08 18.81
C ASP A 175 9.48 1.01 17.82
N PHE A 176 9.40 0.16 16.79
CA PHE A 176 10.42 0.10 15.74
C PHE A 176 10.50 1.39 14.89
N LEU A 177 9.45 2.21 14.82
CA LEU A 177 9.50 3.51 14.14
C LEU A 177 9.91 4.64 15.10
N GLY A 178 10.08 4.36 16.41
CA GLY A 178 10.32 5.37 17.44
C GLY A 178 9.11 6.30 17.65
N LEU A 179 7.90 5.77 17.48
CA LEU A 179 6.65 6.51 17.56
C LEU A 179 5.85 6.11 18.80
N ASP A 180 5.18 7.09 19.41
CA ASP A 180 4.40 6.90 20.63
C ASP A 180 3.04 6.24 20.36
N ALA A 181 2.78 5.10 21.02
CA ALA A 181 1.54 4.34 20.85
C ALA A 181 0.32 4.99 21.49
N ASP A 182 0.48 5.70 22.60
CA ASP A 182 -0.62 6.41 23.27
C ASP A 182 -1.07 7.61 22.43
N VAL A 183 -0.13 8.31 21.81
CA VAL A 183 -0.43 9.40 20.86
C VAL A 183 -1.14 8.82 19.63
N TYR A 184 -0.64 7.72 19.06
CA TYR A 184 -1.27 7.09 17.89
C TYR A 184 -2.69 6.60 18.17
N GLY A 185 -2.94 6.07 19.37
CA GLY A 185 -4.24 5.50 19.75
C GLY A 185 -5.38 6.51 19.84
N ARG A 186 -5.10 7.82 19.75
CA ARG A 186 -6.08 8.91 19.88
C ARG A 186 -6.21 9.69 18.58
N PRO A 187 -7.40 10.24 18.27
CA PRO A 187 -7.53 11.20 17.16
C PRO A 187 -6.60 12.40 17.37
N PHE A 188 -5.87 12.79 16.32
CA PHE A 188 -5.08 14.01 16.36
C PHE A 188 -5.98 15.25 16.42
N GLU A 189 -5.58 16.24 17.21
CA GLU A 189 -6.34 17.50 17.36
C GLU A 189 -6.31 18.35 16.09
N SER A 190 -5.21 18.28 15.33
CA SER A 190 -5.02 19.03 14.10
C SER A 190 -4.12 18.30 13.10
N GLY A 191 -4.06 18.82 11.87
CA GLY A 191 -3.12 18.33 10.85
C GLY A 191 -1.67 18.50 11.29
N GLU A 192 -1.36 19.62 11.97
CA GLU A 192 -0.03 19.93 12.50
C GLU A 192 0.41 18.91 13.55
N ALA A 193 -0.45 18.55 14.51
CA ALA A 193 -0.14 17.52 15.49
C ALA A 193 0.14 16.14 14.82
N MET A 194 -0.63 15.79 13.80
CA MET A 194 -0.38 14.59 13.00
C MET A 194 0.95 14.67 12.25
N TYR A 195 1.33 15.85 11.76
CA TYR A 195 2.60 16.08 11.08
C TYR A 195 3.80 15.99 12.02
N GLU A 196 3.69 16.56 13.22
CA GLU A 196 4.71 16.43 14.28
C GLU A 196 4.93 14.96 14.64
N PHE A 197 3.86 14.17 14.72
CA PHE A 197 3.96 12.73 14.93
C PHE A 197 4.76 12.03 13.82
N VAL A 198 4.49 12.35 12.54
CA VAL A 198 5.27 11.82 11.41
C VAL A 198 6.75 12.23 11.48
N VAL A 199 7.02 13.50 11.80
CA VAL A 199 8.40 14.04 11.96
C VAL A 199 9.12 13.41 13.17
N GLY A 200 8.36 12.95 14.16
CA GLY A 200 8.87 12.21 15.32
C GLY A 200 9.40 10.82 14.98
N CYS A 201 9.06 10.26 13.82
CA CYS A 201 9.60 8.98 13.38
C CYS A 201 11.12 9.02 13.35
N ARG A 202 11.78 8.02 13.95
CA ARG A 202 13.25 7.95 14.03
C ARG A 202 13.93 7.89 12.66
N PHE A 203 13.19 7.48 11.62
CA PHE A 203 13.66 7.40 10.24
C PHE A 203 13.35 8.66 9.41
N PHE A 204 12.71 9.66 10.01
CA PHE A 204 12.28 10.85 9.30
C PHE A 204 13.45 11.63 8.72
N ARG A 205 13.31 12.01 7.44
CA ARG A 205 14.30 12.79 6.69
C ARG A 205 13.59 13.79 5.79
N GLY A 206 13.70 15.07 6.12
CA GLY A 206 13.01 16.15 5.42
C GLY A 206 13.41 16.27 3.95
N ASP A 207 14.66 15.97 3.61
CA ASP A 207 15.19 15.98 2.24
C ASP A 207 14.50 14.95 1.32
N ARG A 208 13.77 13.98 1.87
CA ARG A 208 13.02 12.97 1.09
C ARG A 208 11.67 13.44 0.57
N TYR A 209 11.23 14.61 0.98
CA TYR A 209 9.96 15.21 0.57
C TYR A 209 10.15 16.36 -0.42
N VAL A 210 11.35 16.51 -1.00
CA VAL A 210 11.62 17.47 -2.06
C VAL A 210 10.78 17.10 -3.28
N ARG A 211 9.95 18.05 -3.73
CA ARG A 211 8.92 17.86 -4.76
C ARG A 211 9.45 17.19 -6.03
N ASP A 212 10.64 17.60 -6.48
CA ASP A 212 11.25 17.11 -7.72
C ASP A 212 11.83 15.70 -7.58
N GLU A 213 12.08 15.23 -6.36
CA GLU A 213 12.60 13.89 -6.06
C GLU A 213 11.50 12.89 -5.67
N LEU A 214 10.26 13.34 -5.59
CA LEU A 214 9.12 12.48 -5.24
C LEU A 214 8.91 11.38 -6.29
N LYS A 215 8.71 10.14 -5.84
CA LYS A 215 8.39 9.02 -6.75
C LYS A 215 6.99 9.21 -7.37
N SER A 216 6.73 8.51 -8.46
CA SER A 216 5.45 8.58 -9.20
C SER A 216 4.21 8.46 -8.30
N ASN A 217 4.21 7.52 -7.34
CA ASN A 217 3.10 7.38 -6.40
C ASN A 217 2.93 8.59 -5.47
N ASP A 218 4.03 9.21 -5.06
CA ASP A 218 4.00 10.37 -4.16
C ASP A 218 3.55 11.62 -4.92
N ARG A 219 3.94 11.78 -6.19
CA ARG A 219 3.40 12.82 -7.07
C ARG A 219 1.89 12.69 -7.29
N LYS A 220 1.39 11.47 -7.47
CA LYS A 220 -0.06 11.22 -7.55
C LYS A 220 -0.77 11.62 -6.25
N ARG A 221 -0.17 11.29 -5.10
CA ARG A 221 -0.71 11.68 -3.78
C ARG A 221 -0.73 13.20 -3.61
N MET A 222 0.35 13.89 -3.96
CA MET A 222 0.41 15.36 -3.96
C MET A 222 -0.73 16.01 -4.75
N ALA A 223 -1.13 15.41 -5.87
CA ALA A 223 -2.23 15.94 -6.69
C ALA A 223 -3.63 15.64 -6.12
N GLN A 224 -3.80 14.57 -5.34
CA GLN A 224 -5.12 14.02 -5.00
C GLN A 224 -5.47 14.10 -3.50
N ARG A 225 -4.48 14.38 -2.64
CA ARG A 225 -4.59 14.23 -1.19
C ARG A 225 -4.13 15.50 -0.49
N ASP A 226 -5.11 16.27 -0.01
CA ASP A 226 -4.86 17.59 0.58
C ASP A 226 -3.95 17.53 1.81
N LEU A 227 -4.13 16.57 2.72
CA LEU A 227 -3.27 16.46 3.91
C LEU A 227 -1.82 16.13 3.53
N TYR A 228 -1.61 15.27 2.53
CA TYR A 228 -0.26 14.98 2.03
C TYR A 228 0.35 16.22 1.38
N ARG A 229 -0.42 16.94 0.56
CA ARG A 229 0.03 18.17 -0.11
C ARG A 229 0.40 19.26 0.88
N ARG A 230 -0.44 19.53 1.89
CA ARG A 230 -0.18 20.53 2.93
C ARG A 230 1.06 20.19 3.76
N PHE A 231 1.30 18.91 4.08
CA PHE A 231 2.54 18.51 4.76
C PHE A 231 3.79 18.96 4.00
N VAL A 232 3.82 18.68 2.69
CA VAL A 232 4.97 19.01 1.84
C VAL A 232 5.07 20.51 1.61
N ASP A 233 3.96 21.17 1.31
CA ASP A 233 3.94 22.57 0.87
C ASP A 233 4.03 23.57 2.04
N GLU A 234 3.35 23.29 3.15
CA GLU A 234 3.18 24.25 4.25
C GLU A 234 4.17 23.95 5.38
N LEU A 235 4.31 22.70 5.84
CA LEU A 235 5.15 22.40 7.00
C LEU A 235 6.66 22.36 6.64
N LEU A 236 7.04 21.65 5.58
CA LEU A 236 8.45 21.48 5.23
C LEU A 236 9.07 22.73 4.60
N THR A 237 8.29 23.48 3.83
CA THR A 237 8.74 24.75 3.25
C THR A 237 8.87 25.85 4.31
N ALA A 238 7.96 25.91 5.30
CA ALA A 238 8.04 26.89 6.38
C ALA A 238 9.13 26.57 7.42
N ASN A 239 9.53 25.31 7.55
CA ASN A 239 10.51 24.86 8.54
C ASN A 239 11.78 24.29 7.90
N VAL A 240 12.45 25.09 7.06
CA VAL A 240 13.76 24.77 6.44
C VAL A 240 14.79 24.31 7.49
N ALA A 241 14.69 24.78 8.74
CA ALA A 241 15.51 24.33 9.85
C ALA A 241 15.28 22.84 10.21
N ILE A 242 14.04 22.34 10.21
CA ILE A 242 13.72 20.91 10.45
C ILE A 242 14.32 20.03 9.33
N VAL A 243 14.26 20.52 8.09
CA VAL A 243 14.87 19.86 6.92
C VAL A 243 16.41 19.84 7.03
N LYS A 244 17.03 20.90 7.56
CA LYS A 244 18.50 21.03 7.68
C LYS A 244 19.10 20.37 8.93
N THR A 245 18.46 20.49 10.11
CA THR A 245 19.02 19.99 11.40
C THR A 245 18.77 18.50 11.64
N ARG A 246 17.71 17.91 11.06
CA ARG A 246 17.46 16.46 11.11
C ARG A 246 17.75 15.74 9.78
N GLY A 247 18.24 16.48 8.79
CA GLY A 247 18.69 15.95 7.49
C GLY A 247 20.19 15.60 7.44
N GLU A 248 20.95 15.92 8.49
CA GLU A 248 22.31 15.40 8.62
C GLU A 248 22.24 13.88 8.68
N ARG A 249 23.10 13.20 7.90
CA ARG A 249 23.25 11.75 7.97
C ARG A 249 23.65 11.40 9.40
N VAL A 250 22.69 11.00 10.23
CA VAL A 250 23.02 10.41 11.52
C VAL A 250 23.74 9.09 11.21
N PRO A 251 24.99 8.89 11.66
CA PRO A 251 25.68 7.62 11.49
C PRO A 251 24.83 6.48 12.04
N GLY A 252 24.66 5.38 11.29
CA GLY A 252 23.81 4.24 11.68
C GLY A 252 22.38 4.23 11.11
N PHE A 253 22.05 5.15 10.20
CA PHE A 253 20.77 5.18 9.48
C PHE A 253 20.95 4.91 7.98
N MET A 254 21.78 3.93 7.61
CA MET A 254 21.79 3.41 6.24
C MET A 254 20.73 2.31 6.09
N ARG A 255 20.41 1.96 4.84
CA ARG A 255 19.43 0.91 4.57
C ARG A 255 19.86 -0.42 5.19
N GLU A 256 21.16 -0.69 5.15
CA GLU A 256 21.80 -1.88 5.69
C GLU A 256 21.62 -1.95 7.22
N ASP A 257 21.84 -0.84 7.93
CA ASP A 257 21.67 -0.79 9.40
C ASP A 257 20.22 -1.08 9.81
N VAL A 258 19.25 -0.47 9.11
CA VAL A 258 17.82 -0.70 9.37
C VAL A 258 17.41 -2.12 9.02
N GLN A 259 17.99 -2.68 7.96
CA GLN A 259 17.80 -4.08 7.59
C GLN A 259 18.29 -5.00 8.71
N GLU A 260 19.52 -4.82 9.18
CA GLU A 260 20.09 -5.62 10.27
C GLU A 260 19.26 -5.51 11.54
N ALA A 261 18.87 -4.30 11.95
CA ALA A 261 18.01 -4.07 13.11
C ALA A 261 16.63 -4.76 12.98
N ALA A 262 16.05 -4.78 11.77
CA ALA A 262 14.80 -5.51 11.52
C ALA A 262 15.00 -7.03 11.57
N LEU A 263 16.07 -7.55 10.96
CA LEU A 263 16.35 -8.98 10.96
C LEU A 263 16.63 -9.51 12.38
N GLU A 264 17.29 -8.71 13.22
CA GLU A 264 17.52 -9.03 14.62
C GLU A 264 16.22 -8.98 15.44
N ARG A 265 15.48 -7.87 15.39
CA ARG A 265 14.28 -7.68 16.20
C ARG A 265 13.22 -8.76 16.00
N TRP A 266 13.02 -9.20 14.76
CA TRP A 266 11.99 -10.19 14.41
C TRP A 266 12.57 -11.58 14.12
N GLU A 267 13.85 -11.81 14.44
CA GLU A 267 14.55 -13.10 14.25
C GLU A 267 14.43 -13.65 12.82
N LYS A 268 14.51 -12.76 11.82
CA LYS A 268 14.26 -13.06 10.40
C LYS A 268 15.50 -13.35 9.56
N ARG A 269 16.70 -13.39 10.17
CA ARG A 269 17.97 -13.57 9.45
C ARG A 269 18.00 -14.83 8.59
N GLY A 270 17.66 -15.99 9.16
CA GLY A 270 17.67 -17.26 8.41
C GLY A 270 16.69 -17.27 7.23
N GLU A 271 15.48 -16.70 7.39
CA GLU A 271 14.50 -16.60 6.30
C GLU A 271 14.99 -15.63 5.20
N PHE A 272 15.63 -14.54 5.57
CA PHE A 272 16.24 -13.59 4.64
C PHE A 272 17.34 -14.26 3.81
N GLU A 273 18.31 -14.90 4.47
CA GLU A 273 19.44 -15.55 3.82
C GLU A 273 18.97 -16.69 2.91
N GLY A 274 18.06 -17.54 3.39
CA GLY A 274 17.49 -18.63 2.59
C GLY A 274 16.79 -18.14 1.32
N ARG A 275 16.03 -17.04 1.38
CA ARG A 275 15.40 -16.44 0.20
C ARG A 275 16.42 -15.88 -0.79
N VAL A 276 17.49 -15.25 -0.29
CA VAL A 276 18.58 -14.74 -1.13
C VAL A 276 19.32 -15.88 -1.82
N GLU A 277 19.66 -16.94 -1.09
CA GLU A 277 20.34 -18.12 -1.65
C GLU A 277 19.50 -18.83 -2.70
N GLU A 278 18.22 -19.06 -2.42
CA GLU A 278 17.27 -19.65 -3.36
C GLU A 278 17.18 -18.80 -4.64
N TRP A 279 17.04 -17.48 -4.48
CA TRP A 279 17.00 -16.55 -5.60
C TRP A 279 18.26 -16.61 -6.45
N ARG A 280 19.44 -16.59 -5.83
CA ARG A 280 20.73 -16.68 -6.52
C ARG A 280 20.88 -18.02 -7.26
N ARG A 281 20.43 -19.13 -6.66
CA ARG A 281 20.45 -20.46 -7.30
C ARG A 281 19.59 -20.48 -8.56
N GLU A 282 18.34 -20.03 -8.47
CA GLU A 282 17.43 -19.97 -9.63
C GLU A 282 17.96 -19.07 -10.73
N ARG A 283 18.56 -17.93 -10.38
CA ARG A 283 19.18 -17.01 -11.35
C ARG A 283 20.34 -17.67 -12.08
N ARG A 284 21.20 -18.44 -11.39
CA ARG A 284 22.26 -19.24 -12.03
C ARG A 284 21.67 -20.27 -12.99
N GLU A 285 20.69 -21.05 -12.55
CA GLU A 285 20.05 -22.07 -13.41
C GLU A 285 19.39 -21.46 -14.66
N LEU A 286 18.80 -20.26 -14.56
CA LEU A 286 18.23 -19.54 -15.69
C LEU A 286 19.32 -19.05 -16.66
N LEU A 287 20.42 -18.51 -16.15
CA LEU A 287 21.56 -18.08 -16.97
C LEU A 287 22.19 -19.27 -17.71
N ASP A 288 22.37 -20.40 -17.03
CA ASP A 288 22.92 -21.63 -17.65
C ASP A 288 22.01 -22.14 -18.78
N LYS A 289 20.69 -22.12 -18.56
CA LYS A 289 19.70 -22.48 -19.60
C LYS A 289 19.74 -21.51 -20.79
N GLN A 290 19.89 -20.20 -20.53
CA GLN A 290 20.00 -19.19 -21.59
C GLN A 290 21.29 -19.36 -22.38
N ASN A 291 22.43 -19.53 -21.71
CA ASN A 291 23.73 -19.79 -22.34
C ASN A 291 23.69 -21.07 -23.18
N GLY A 292 23.09 -22.16 -22.67
CA GLY A 292 22.91 -23.40 -23.43
C GLY A 292 21.98 -23.25 -24.64
N ARG A 293 20.94 -22.41 -24.56
CA ARG A 293 20.10 -22.08 -25.73
C ARG A 293 20.85 -21.24 -26.76
N GLN A 294 21.61 -20.23 -26.32
CA GLN A 294 22.39 -19.38 -27.21
C GLN A 294 23.48 -20.17 -27.93
N LYS A 295 24.19 -21.06 -27.21
CA LYS A 295 25.19 -21.95 -27.81
C LYS A 295 24.58 -22.82 -28.91
N ARG A 296 23.46 -23.52 -28.63
CA ARG A 296 22.76 -24.32 -29.66
C ARG A 296 22.32 -23.51 -30.87
N LYS A 297 21.94 -22.24 -30.68
CA LYS A 297 21.55 -21.34 -31.78
C LYS A 297 22.76 -20.96 -32.63
N ASN A 298 23.90 -20.66 -32.00
CA ASN A 298 25.15 -20.36 -32.70
C ASN A 298 25.64 -21.59 -33.47
N ASP A 299 25.64 -22.77 -32.83
CA ASP A 299 26.05 -24.03 -33.47
C ASP A 299 25.17 -24.34 -34.71
N ALA A 300 23.85 -24.09 -34.63
CA ALA A 300 22.94 -24.28 -35.76
C ALA A 300 23.20 -23.29 -36.91
N LEU A 301 23.49 -22.01 -36.61
CA LEU A 301 23.83 -21.00 -37.60
C LEU A 301 25.14 -21.34 -38.33
N GLU A 302 26.15 -21.83 -37.60
CA GLU A 302 27.43 -22.24 -38.16
C GLU A 302 27.26 -23.43 -39.11
N VAL A 303 26.40 -24.39 -38.76
CA VAL A 303 26.03 -25.51 -39.65
C VAL A 303 25.32 -25.02 -40.92
N GLU A 304 24.36 -24.10 -40.80
CA GLU A 304 23.68 -23.51 -41.98
C GLU A 304 24.66 -22.76 -42.89
N GLU A 305 25.60 -22.00 -42.31
CA GLU A 305 26.61 -21.26 -43.05
C GLU A 305 27.58 -22.20 -43.79
N TYR A 306 28.02 -23.28 -43.13
CA TYR A 306 28.88 -24.31 -43.72
C TYR A 306 28.17 -25.06 -44.85
N VAL A 307 26.91 -25.47 -44.66
CA VAL A 307 26.10 -26.10 -45.70
C VAL A 307 25.90 -25.13 -46.88
N GLY A 308 25.61 -23.86 -46.61
CA GLY A 308 25.47 -22.84 -47.64
C GLY A 308 26.77 -22.61 -48.43
N ALA A 309 27.94 -22.62 -47.77
CA ALA A 309 29.23 -22.53 -48.41
C ALA A 309 29.54 -23.76 -49.28
N TRP A 310 29.21 -24.96 -48.78
CA TRP A 310 29.39 -26.22 -49.51
C TRP A 310 28.49 -26.32 -50.74
N VAL A 311 27.23 -25.87 -50.64
CA VAL A 311 26.30 -25.77 -51.78
C VAL A 311 26.80 -24.74 -52.82
N ARG A 312 27.34 -23.59 -52.39
CA ARG A 312 27.95 -22.61 -53.31
C ARG A 312 29.18 -23.17 -54.01
N TRP A 313 30.00 -23.95 -53.31
CA TRP A 313 31.18 -24.62 -53.88
C TRP A 313 30.77 -25.67 -54.92
N LEU A 314 29.80 -26.54 -54.60
CA LEU A 314 29.29 -27.53 -55.55
C LEU A 314 28.52 -26.93 -56.74
N GLY A 315 27.87 -25.78 -56.54
CA GLY A 315 27.21 -25.03 -57.62
C GLY A 315 28.17 -24.15 -58.43
N GLY A 316 29.44 -24.05 -58.01
CA GLY A 316 30.46 -23.16 -58.59
C GLY A 316 31.40 -23.81 -59.60
N ASP A 317 31.48 -25.14 -59.67
CA ASP A 317 32.30 -25.85 -60.66
C ASP A 317 31.52 -26.10 -61.96
N GLY A 318 31.25 -25.00 -62.66
CA GLY A 318 30.67 -25.00 -64.01
C GLY A 318 31.27 -23.97 -64.96
N ALA A 319 32.38 -23.30 -64.62
CA ALA A 319 33.11 -22.46 -65.56
C ALA A 319 34.53 -22.12 -65.05
N VAL A 320 35.55 -22.90 -65.42
CA VAL A 320 36.80 -22.40 -66.01
C VAL A 320 37.42 -23.50 -66.88
N GLU A 321 37.52 -23.16 -68.17
CA GLU A 321 38.30 -23.70 -69.31
C GLU A 321 38.18 -25.17 -69.74
#